data_AF-A0A1F3BDE3-F1
#
_entry.id   AF-A0A1F3BDE3-F1
#
_cell.length_a   1.000
_cell.length_b   1.000
_cell.length_c   1.000
_cell.angle_alpha   90.00
_cell.angle_beta   90.00
_cell.angle_gamma   90.00
#
_symmetry.space_group_name_H-M   'P 1'
#
loop_
_entity.id
_entity.type
_entity.pdbx_description
1 polymer ?
#
loop_
_entity_poly.entity_id
_entity_poly.type
_entity_poly.pdbx_seq_one_letter_code
_entity_poly.pdbx_strand_id
1 'polypeptide(L)' 'MKKDNGTLIEKYLDGELSPEDVISVENMIKTDAEFAQEFYLRKDVNDVLSQKKIVKMYLNLKKLIRSIKKKK' A
#
# COMPACT_ATOMS: atom_id res chain seq x y z
N MET A 1 -20.36 10.08 -14.45
CA MET A 1 -19.57 8.97 -13.88
C MET A 1 -18.77 9.52 -12.71
N LYS A 2 -19.10 9.17 -11.46
CA LYS A 2 -18.21 9.48 -10.33
C LYS A 2 -16.96 8.63 -10.53
N LYS A 3 -15.79 9.25 -10.72
CA LYS A 3 -14.52 8.51 -10.69
C LYS A 3 -14.48 7.79 -9.34
N ASP A 4 -14.23 6.49 -9.37
CA ASP A 4 -14.19 5.69 -8.15
C ASP A 4 -12.90 6.07 -7.40
N ASN A 5 -13.01 7.03 -6.47
CA ASN A 5 -11.88 7.60 -5.73
C ASN A 5 -11.00 6.50 -5.11
N GLY A 6 -11.62 5.37 -4.73
CA GLY A 6 -10.93 4.21 -4.24
C GLY A 6 -9.91 3.60 -5.21
N THR A 7 -10.29 3.44 -6.49
CA THR A 7 -9.36 2.90 -7.51
C THR A 7 -8.19 3.85 -7.75
N LEU A 8 -8.43 5.15 -7.67
CA LEU A 8 -7.40 6.16 -7.87
C LEU A 8 -6.39 6.17 -6.70
N ILE A 9 -6.88 6.08 -5.46
CA ILE A 9 -6.05 6.00 -4.26
C ILE A 9 -5.19 4.73 -4.26
N GLU A 10 -5.77 3.58 -4.63
CA GLU A 10 -5.04 2.31 -4.72
C GLU A 10 -3.87 2.39 -5.71
N LYS A 11 -4.14 2.86 -6.94
CA LYS A 11 -3.09 3.07 -7.94
C LYS A 11 -2.02 4.07 -7.50
N TYR A 12 -2.41 5.11 -6.77
CA TYR A 12 -1.45 6.07 -6.20
C TYR A 12 -0.54 5.39 -5.16
N LEU A 13 -1.11 4.61 -4.24
CA LEU A 13 -0.35 3.90 -3.21
C LEU A 13 0.57 2.81 -3.78
N ASP A 14 0.15 2.19 -4.88
CA ASP A 14 0.93 1.16 -5.58
C ASP A 14 1.98 1.75 -6.55
N GLY A 15 1.97 3.09 -6.76
CA GLY A 15 2.90 3.78 -7.66
C GLY A 15 2.63 3.56 -9.15
N GLU A 16 1.39 3.23 -9.51
CA GLU A 16 0.97 2.90 -10.88
C GLU A 16 0.39 4.10 -11.66
N LEU A 17 0.35 5.28 -11.03
CA LEU A 17 -0.15 6.50 -11.68
C LEU A 17 0.89 7.17 -12.55
N SER A 18 0.40 7.85 -13.60
CA SER A 18 1.22 8.75 -14.41
C SER A 18 1.67 9.96 -13.57
N PRO A 19 2.78 10.64 -13.93
CA PRO A 19 3.23 11.83 -13.20
C PRO A 19 2.17 12.94 -13.11
N GLU A 20 1.35 13.10 -14.15
CA GLU A 20 0.26 14.10 -14.18
C GLU A 20 -0.85 13.72 -13.18
N ASP A 21 -1.21 12.45 -13.11
CA ASP A 21 -2.21 11.95 -12.17
C ASP A 21 -1.71 12.01 -10.72
N VAL A 22 -0.42 11.80 -10.49
CA VAL A 22 0.22 11.97 -9.17
C VAL A 22 0.02 13.40 -8.67
N ILE A 23 0.33 14.40 -9.49
CA ILE A 23 0.14 15.82 -9.14
C ILE A 23 -1.33 16.11 -8.83
N SER A 24 -2.25 15.55 -9.62
CA SER A 24 -3.69 15.69 -9.40
C SER A 24 -4.11 15.12 -8.04
N VAL A 25 -3.68 13.90 -7.70
CA VAL A 25 -3.97 13.26 -6.41
C VAL A 25 -3.36 14.05 -5.25
N GLU A 26 -2.12 14.52 -5.36
CA GLU A 26 -1.48 15.35 -4.34
C GLU A 26 -2.21 16.67 -4.09
N ASN A 27 -2.75 17.27 -5.16
CA ASN A 27 -3.59 18.45 -5.02
C ASN A 27 -4.91 18.11 -4.33
N MET A 28 -5.58 17.02 -4.71
CA MET A 28 -6.82 16.56 -4.06
C MET A 28 -6.61 16.28 -2.57
N ILE A 29 -5.50 15.65 -2.17
CA ILE A 29 -5.15 15.44 -0.75
C ILE A 29 -5.06 16.78 0.02
N LYS A 30 -4.63 17.87 -0.63
CA LYS A 30 -4.48 19.19 0.00
C LYS A 30 -5.77 20.01 0.01
N THR A 31 -6.60 19.86 -1.02
CA THR A 31 -7.74 20.77 -1.24
C THR A 31 -9.10 20.13 -0.97
N ASP A 32 -9.19 18.81 -0.94
CA ASP A 32 -10.44 18.06 -0.72
C ASP A 32 -10.33 17.23 0.56
N ALA A 33 -11.02 17.67 1.61
CA ALA A 33 -10.98 17.04 2.93
C ALA A 33 -11.60 15.64 2.94
N GLU A 34 -12.65 15.40 2.15
CA GLU A 34 -13.30 14.08 2.07
C GLU A 34 -12.35 13.08 1.39
N PHE A 35 -11.73 13.50 0.29
CA PHE A 35 -10.72 12.70 -0.39
C PHE A 35 -9.50 12.44 0.48
N ALA A 36 -9.01 13.45 1.20
CA ALA A 36 -7.88 13.32 2.11
C ALA A 36 -8.17 12.30 3.22
N GLN A 37 -9.37 12.35 3.81
CA GLN A 37 -9.79 11.38 4.83
C GLN A 37 -9.82 9.95 4.30
N GLU A 38 -10.38 9.74 3.11
CA GLU A 38 -10.38 8.42 2.46
C GLU A 38 -8.96 7.93 2.16
N PHE A 39 -8.09 8.82 1.66
CA PHE A 39 -6.69 8.53 1.38
C PHE A 39 -5.95 8.04 2.63
N TYR A 40 -6.01 8.80 3.74
CA TYR A 40 -5.31 8.43 4.96
C TYR A 40 -5.83 7.12 5.56
N LEU A 41 -7.15 6.88 5.52
CA LEU A 41 -7.73 5.62 5.98
C LEU A 41 -7.18 4.42 5.18
N ARG A 42 -7.16 4.52 3.85
CA ARG A 42 -6.65 3.45 2.98
C ARG A 42 -5.14 3.25 3.12
N LYS A 43 -4.39 4.35 3.27
CA LYS A 43 -2.95 4.31 3.51
C LYS A 43 -2.63 3.57 4.81
N ASP A 44 -3.31 3.89 5.92
CA ASP A 44 -3.09 3.24 7.20
C ASP A 44 -3.35 1.72 7.12
N VAL A 45 -4.43 1.33 6.43
CA VAL A 45 -4.73 -0.08 6.17
C VAL A 45 -3.61 -0.74 5.34
N ASN A 46 -3.14 -0.09 4.27
CA ASN A 46 -2.08 -0.62 3.42
C ASN A 46 -0.75 -0.77 4.18
N ASP A 47 -0.41 0.19 5.03
CA ASP A 47 0.79 0.17 5.87
C ASP A 47 0.75 -1.01 6.86
N VAL A 48 -0.38 -1.21 7.55
CA VAL A 48 -0.58 -2.35 8.47
C VAL A 48 -0.49 -3.69 7.73
N LEU A 49 -1.09 -3.80 6.54
CA LEU A 49 -1.03 -5.01 5.73
C LEU A 49 0.38 -5.30 5.22
N SER A 50 1.11 -4.26 4.80
CA SER A 50 2.49 -4.37 4.33
C SER A 50 3.44 -4.82 5.43
N GLN A 51 3.30 -4.29 6.65
CA GLN A 51 4.04 -4.77 7.82
C GLN A 51 3.75 -6.24 8.12
N LYS A 52 2.48 -6.65 8.10
CA LYS A 52 2.09 -8.07 8.29
C LYS A 52 2.71 -8.99 7.22
N LYS A 53 2.75 -8.55 5.95
CA LYS A 53 3.39 -9.30 4.85
C LYS A 53 4.89 -9.49 5.11
N ILE A 54 5.60 -8.43 5.52
CA ILE A 54 7.04 -8.47 5.84
C ILE A 54 7.31 -9.46 6.99
N VAL A 55 6.55 -9.37 8.08
CA VAL A 55 6.69 -10.28 9.22
C VAL A 55 6.46 -11.73 8.80
N LYS A 56 5.40 -11.99 8.01
CA LYS A 56 5.12 -13.34 7.49
C LYS A 56 6.25 -13.85 6.60
N MET A 57 6.82 -13.01 5.73
CA MET A 57 7.96 -13.36 4.89
C MET A 57 9.19 -13.73 5.73
N TYR A 58 9.50 -12.93 6.75
CA TYR A 58 10.61 -13.20 7.68
C TYR A 58 10.43 -14.54 8.40
N LEU A 59 9.23 -14.84 8.89
CA LEU A 59 8.93 -16.12 9.54
C LEU A 59 9.10 -17.30 8.58
N ASN A 60 8.71 -17.15 7.32
CA ASN A 60 8.87 -18.18 6.28
C ASN A 60 10.35 -18.42 5.96
N LEU A 61 11.15 -17.36 5.79
CA LEU A 61 12.59 -17.46 5.60
C LEU A 61 13.28 -18.17 6.78
N LYS A 62 12.90 -17.84 8.01
CA LYS A 62 13.43 -18.49 9.22
C LYS A 62 13.11 -19.99 9.25
N LYS A 63 11.91 -20.40 8.82
CA LYS A 63 11.54 -21.82 8.70
C LYS A 63 12.39 -22.51 7.63
N LEU A 64 12.56 -21.90 6.47
CA LEU A 64 13.34 -22.46 5.36
C LEU A 64 14.82 -22.68 5.76
N ILE A 65 15.44 -21.70 6.41
CA ILE A 65 16.82 -21.82 6.92
C ILE A 65 16.93 -22.98 7.93
N ARG A 66 15.97 -23.15 8.84
CA ARG A 66 15.96 -24.28 9.77
C ARG A 66 15.87 -25.62 9.06
N SER A 67 15.03 -25.72 8.02
CA SER A 67 14.89 -26.95 7.23
C SER A 67 16.16 -27.30 6.46
N ILE A 68 16.88 -26.29 5.95
CA ILE A 68 18.19 -26.50 5.29
C ILE A 68 19.23 -26.99 6.31
N LYS A 69 19.29 -26.38 7.50
CA LYS A 69 20.23 -26.80 8.56
C LYS A 69 20.00 -28.21 9.08
N LYS A 70 18.75 -28.70 9.07
CA LYS A 70 18.42 -30.07 9.51
C LYS A 70 18.71 -31.15 8.46
N LYS A 71 18.95 -30.76 7.20
CA LYS A 71 19.25 -31.67 6.08
C LYS A 71 20.76 -31.83 5.82
N LYS A 72 21.60 -31.07 6.53
CA LYS A 72 23.06 -31.22 6.57
C LYS A 72 23.45 -31.89 7.87
#